data_AF-Q3ABI7-F1
#
_entry.id   AF-Q3ABI7-F1
#
_cell.length_a   1.000
_cell.length_b   1.000
_cell.length_c   1.000
_cell.angle_alpha   90.00
_cell.angle_beta   90.00
_cell.angle_gamma   90.00
#
_symmetry.space_group_name_H-M   'P 1'
#
loop_
_entity.id
_entity.type
_entity.pdbx_description
1 polymer ?
#
loop_
_entity_poly.entity_id
_entity_poly.type
_entity_poly.pdbx_seq_one_letter_code
_entity_poly.pdbx_strand_id
1 'polypeptide(L)'
;MDNDKLIKDYELFVKGEWDLSPFEHIYELNGRDIIEERMSTFSDDEKEKVKEYDKILVERAPLFYKVLKGFLEAEQKNKPKTHWWWYLNEVVEGKLNPQVN
;
A
#
# COMPACT_ATOMS: atom_id res chain seq x y z
N MET A 1 18.56 -4.42 -1.79
CA MET A 1 17.78 -3.90 -0.67
C MET A 1 17.26 -5.09 0.13
N ASP A 2 17.35 -5.07 1.44
CA ASP A 2 16.92 -6.20 2.29
C ASP A 2 15.38 -6.31 2.31
N ASN A 3 14.84 -7.53 2.28
CA ASN A 3 13.38 -7.76 2.35
C ASN A 3 12.83 -7.29 3.70
N ASP A 4 13.56 -7.56 4.78
CA ASP A 4 13.21 -7.11 6.13
C ASP A 4 13.11 -5.59 6.22
N LYS A 5 13.98 -4.88 5.48
CA LYS A 5 13.91 -3.41 5.42
C LYS A 5 12.64 -2.95 4.69
N LEU A 6 12.32 -3.55 3.55
CA LEU A 6 11.09 -3.24 2.80
C LEU A 6 9.84 -3.43 3.66
N ILE A 7 9.77 -4.55 4.39
CA ILE A 7 8.65 -4.88 5.27
C ILE A 7 8.55 -3.87 6.42
N LYS A 8 9.68 -3.49 7.05
CA LYS A 8 9.70 -2.47 8.11
C LYS A 8 9.29 -1.09 7.60
N ASP A 9 9.76 -0.69 6.44
CA ASP A 9 9.37 0.59 5.83
C ASP A 9 7.86 0.59 5.53
N TYR A 10 7.31 -0.55 5.07
CA TYR A 10 5.87 -0.70 4.86
C TYR A 10 5.07 -0.71 6.16
N GLU A 11 5.58 -1.34 7.22
CA GLU A 11 4.99 -1.28 8.56
C GLU A 11 4.87 0.17 9.04
N LEU A 12 5.97 0.94 8.94
CA LEU A 12 6.01 2.33 9.36
C LEU A 12 5.01 3.16 8.58
N PHE A 13 4.87 2.94 7.28
CA PHE A 13 3.85 3.61 6.48
C PHE A 13 2.43 3.32 6.98
N VAL A 14 2.06 2.04 7.12
CA VAL A 14 0.66 1.68 7.40
C VAL A 14 0.29 1.85 8.88
N LYS A 15 1.26 1.84 9.81
CA LYS A 15 1.03 2.02 11.25
C LYS A 15 1.44 3.39 11.79
N GLY A 16 2.29 4.12 11.08
CA GLY A 16 2.93 5.34 11.55
C GLY A 16 2.00 6.52 11.79
N GLU A 17 2.62 7.59 12.29
CA GLU A 17 1.97 8.87 12.58
C GLU A 17 1.58 9.59 11.28
N TRP A 18 0.53 10.40 11.39
CA TRP A 18 -0.23 10.95 10.27
C TRP A 18 0.13 12.40 9.92
N ASP A 19 1.39 12.77 10.15
CA ASP A 19 1.90 14.13 9.93
C ASP A 19 2.83 14.22 8.71
N LEU A 20 2.84 13.19 7.87
CA LEU A 20 3.60 13.15 6.62
C LEU A 20 2.89 13.93 5.51
N SER A 21 3.69 14.47 4.60
CA SER A 21 3.18 15.13 3.41
C SER A 21 2.58 14.12 2.42
N PRO A 22 1.66 14.54 1.52
CA PRO A 22 1.13 13.68 0.47
C PRO A 22 2.21 13.03 -0.41
N PHE A 23 3.33 13.71 -0.64
CA PHE A 23 4.44 13.17 -1.46
C PHE A 23 5.16 12.02 -0.77
N GLU A 24 5.32 12.07 0.55
CA GLU A 24 5.91 10.98 1.32
C GLU A 24 5.00 9.73 1.27
N HIS A 25 3.69 9.92 1.41
CA HIS A 25 2.74 8.81 1.25
C HIS A 25 2.71 8.21 -0.17
N ILE A 26 2.94 9.01 -1.21
CA ILE A 26 3.10 8.48 -2.58
C ILE A 26 4.40 7.69 -2.71
N TYR A 27 5.49 8.14 -2.09
CA TYR A 27 6.73 7.38 -2.05
C TYR A 27 6.52 6.03 -1.36
N GLU A 28 5.78 5.99 -0.26
CA GLU A 28 5.47 4.76 0.47
C GLU A 28 4.60 3.78 -0.34
N LEU A 29 3.62 4.28 -1.12
CA LEU A 29 2.87 3.43 -2.05
C LEU A 29 3.74 2.84 -3.17
N ASN A 30 4.73 3.58 -3.67
CA ASN A 30 5.74 3.02 -4.58
C ASN A 30 6.61 1.96 -3.87
N GLY A 31 6.83 2.08 -2.56
CA GLY A 31 7.43 1.03 -1.75
C GLY A 31 6.66 -0.29 -1.83
N ARG A 32 5.33 -0.24 -1.81
CA ARG A 32 4.49 -1.44 -1.98
C ARG A 32 4.57 -2.05 -3.38
N ASP A 33 4.81 -1.25 -4.42
CA ASP A 33 5.13 -1.76 -5.77
C ASP A 33 6.42 -2.59 -5.77
N ILE A 34 7.47 -2.10 -5.11
CA ILE A 34 8.75 -2.81 -5.00
C ILE A 34 8.59 -4.13 -4.22
N ILE A 35 7.76 -4.14 -3.18
CA ILE A 35 7.42 -5.36 -2.44
C ILE A 35 6.74 -6.39 -3.36
N GLU A 36 5.78 -5.95 -4.18
CA GLU A 36 5.09 -6.82 -5.13
C GLU A 36 6.05 -7.47 -6.14
N GLU A 37 6.93 -6.66 -6.73
CA GLU A 37 7.93 -7.14 -7.69
C GLU A 37 8.89 -8.19 -7.10
N ARG A 38 9.09 -8.15 -5.78
CA ARG A 38 10.02 -9.02 -5.05
C ARG A 38 9.34 -10.13 -4.27
N MET A 39 8.01 -10.23 -4.31
CA MET A 39 7.23 -11.17 -3.51
C MET A 39 7.64 -12.64 -3.71
N SER A 40 8.15 -12.98 -4.90
CA SER A 40 8.68 -14.31 -5.22
C SER A 40 9.93 -14.70 -4.41
N THR A 41 10.66 -13.71 -3.90
CA THR A 41 11.88 -13.88 -3.09
C THR A 41 11.61 -13.85 -1.59
N PHE A 42 10.37 -13.59 -1.18
CA PHE A 42 9.97 -13.54 0.22
C PHE A 42 9.65 -14.96 0.70
N SER A 43 10.06 -15.26 1.93
CA SER A 43 9.58 -16.41 2.69
C SER A 43 8.08 -16.30 2.98
N ASP A 44 7.47 -17.40 3.42
CA ASP A 44 6.05 -17.41 3.72
C ASP A 44 5.71 -16.52 4.93
N ASP A 45 6.57 -16.49 5.96
CA ASP A 45 6.44 -15.59 7.12
C ASP A 45 6.52 -14.10 6.71
N GLU A 46 7.41 -13.76 5.78
CA GLU A 46 7.54 -12.40 5.26
C GLU A 46 6.30 -11.98 4.45
N LYS A 47 5.75 -12.89 3.63
CA LYS A 47 4.50 -12.65 2.90
C LYS A 47 3.32 -12.46 3.86
N GLU A 48 3.27 -13.24 4.94
CA GLU A 48 2.24 -13.10 5.96
C GLU A 48 2.28 -11.71 6.61
N LYS A 49 3.46 -11.20 6.96
CA LYS A 49 3.60 -9.81 7.46
C LYS A 49 3.11 -8.77 6.45
N VAL A 50 3.45 -8.92 5.17
CA VAL A 50 2.95 -7.99 4.14
C VAL A 50 1.42 -8.05 4.06
N LYS A 51 0.82 -9.24 4.14
CA LYS A 51 -0.65 -9.37 4.19
C LYS A 51 -1.26 -8.70 5.41
N GLU A 52 -0.66 -8.83 6.59
CA GLU A 52 -1.11 -8.12 7.78
C GLU A 52 -1.09 -6.61 7.58
N TYR A 53 -0.04 -6.07 6.96
CA TYR A 53 0.07 -4.64 6.68
C TYR A 53 -0.88 -4.18 5.58
N ASP A 54 -1.14 -5.01 4.58
CA ASP A 54 -2.17 -4.78 3.57
C ASP A 54 -3.58 -4.68 4.21
N LYS A 55 -3.89 -5.51 5.22
CA LYS A 55 -5.15 -5.39 6.00
C LYS A 55 -5.26 -4.03 6.69
N ILE A 56 -4.18 -3.58 7.34
CA ILE A 56 -4.13 -2.27 8.01
C ILE A 56 -4.31 -1.14 6.98
N LEU A 57 -3.69 -1.24 5.80
CA LEU A 57 -3.89 -0.26 4.73
C LEU A 57 -5.35 -0.21 4.26
N VAL A 58 -6.02 -1.36 4.14
CA VAL A 58 -7.45 -1.41 3.81
C VAL A 58 -8.31 -0.75 4.89
N GLU A 59 -8.08 -1.07 6.16
CA GLU A 59 -8.79 -0.47 7.30
C GLU A 59 -8.60 1.05 7.35
N ARG A 60 -7.39 1.53 7.03
CA ARG A 60 -7.03 2.95 7.02
C ARG A 60 -7.23 3.64 5.67
N ALA A 61 -7.72 2.93 4.64
CA ALA A 61 -7.86 3.46 3.28
C ALA A 61 -8.65 4.79 3.21
N PRO A 62 -9.72 5.02 4.00
CA PRO A 62 -10.42 6.31 3.98
C PRO A 62 -9.54 7.50 4.34
N LEU A 63 -8.59 7.30 5.26
CA LEU A 63 -7.63 8.32 5.66
C LEU A 63 -6.67 8.60 4.50
N PHE A 64 -6.02 7.55 3.96
CA PHE A 64 -5.05 7.67 2.86
C PHE A 64 -5.66 8.30 1.62
N TYR A 65 -6.87 7.89 1.25
CA TYR A 65 -7.56 8.47 0.11
C TYR A 65 -7.83 9.97 0.29
N LYS A 66 -8.20 10.41 1.51
CA LYS A 66 -8.46 11.84 1.78
C LYS A 66 -7.23 12.71 1.51
N VAL A 67 -6.03 12.26 1.91
CA VAL A 67 -4.78 13.02 1.73
C VAL A 67 -4.26 12.92 0.30
N LEU A 68 -4.45 11.77 -0.35
CA LEU A 68 -3.89 11.49 -1.67
C LEU A 68 -4.87 11.72 -2.83
N LYS A 69 -6.04 12.32 -2.55
CA LYS A 69 -7.21 12.30 -3.45
C LYS A 69 -6.95 12.74 -4.90
N GLY A 70 -6.08 13.70 -5.18
CA GLY A 70 -5.73 14.08 -6.56
C GLY A 70 -4.59 13.27 -7.19
N PHE A 71 -3.66 12.79 -6.35
CA PHE A 71 -2.49 12.05 -6.81
C PHE A 71 -2.84 10.64 -7.25
N LEU A 72 -3.69 9.94 -6.48
CA LEU A 72 -4.14 8.60 -6.84
C LEU A 72 -4.90 8.61 -8.17
N GLU A 73 -5.80 9.57 -8.38
CA GLU A 73 -6.58 9.69 -9.63
C GLU A 73 -5.68 9.95 -10.85
N ALA A 74 -4.56 10.65 -10.67
CA ALA A 74 -3.56 10.87 -11.72
C ALA A 74 -2.73 9.61 -12.01
N GLU A 75 -2.28 8.91 -10.97
CA GLU A 75 -1.40 7.73 -11.08
C GLU A 75 -2.14 6.45 -11.52
N GLN A 76 -3.40 6.27 -11.12
CA GLN A 76 -4.19 5.06 -11.36
C GLN A 76 -4.26 4.62 -12.83
N LYS A 77 -4.19 5.56 -13.77
CA LYS A 77 -4.22 5.28 -15.20
C LYS A 77 -2.99 4.54 -15.69
N ASN A 78 -1.88 4.63 -14.96
CA ASN A 78 -0.60 4.05 -15.31
C ASN A 78 -0.23 2.83 -14.46
N LYS A 79 -1.03 2.49 -13.44
CA LYS A 79 -0.79 1.36 -12.56
C LYS A 79 -1.65 0.17 -12.99
N PRO A 80 -1.15 -1.08 -12.89
CA PRO A 80 -1.95 -2.25 -13.19
C PRO A 80 -2.97 -2.50 -12.07
N LYS A 81 -4.12 -3.11 -12.41
CA LYS A 81 -5.16 -3.44 -11.42
C LYS A 81 -4.71 -4.42 -10.32
N THR A 82 -3.63 -5.18 -10.57
CA THR A 82 -2.98 -6.02 -9.55
C THR A 82 -2.37 -5.20 -8.41
N HIS A 83 -2.01 -3.94 -8.66
CA HIS A 83 -1.49 -3.02 -7.64
C HIS A 83 -2.65 -2.26 -6.99
N TRP A 84 -3.50 -3.00 -6.28
CA TRP A 84 -4.77 -2.51 -5.74
C TRP A 84 -4.61 -1.30 -4.81
N TRP A 85 -3.46 -1.13 -4.16
CA TRP A 85 -3.17 -0.01 -3.24
C TRP A 85 -3.11 1.35 -3.92
N TRP A 86 -3.09 1.42 -5.25
CA TRP A 86 -3.29 2.68 -5.98
C TRP A 86 -4.77 3.05 -6.16
N TYR A 87 -5.67 2.09 -5.93
CA TYR A 87 -7.12 2.22 -6.10
C TYR A 87 -7.84 2.36 -4.75
N LEU A 88 -7.24 3.06 -3.78
CA LEU A 88 -7.84 3.24 -2.45
C LEU A 88 -9.22 3.90 -2.49
N ASN A 89 -9.52 4.72 -3.51
CA ASN A 89 -10.87 5.21 -3.76
C ASN A 89 -11.87 4.07 -3.97
N GLU A 90 -11.53 3.07 -4.80
CA GLU A 90 -12.39 1.91 -5.07
C GLU A 90 -12.52 1.02 -3.84
N VAL A 91 -11.48 0.93 -3.00
CA VAL A 91 -11.52 0.23 -1.70
C VAL A 91 -12.47 0.93 -0.74
N VAL A 92 -12.35 2.25 -0.59
CA VAL A 92 -13.21 3.07 0.29
C VAL A 92 -14.67 3.04 -0.15
N GLU A 93 -14.92 3.00 -1.46
CA GLU A 93 -16.26 2.89 -2.03
C GLU A 93 -16.83 1.46 -2.01
N GLY A 94 -16.05 0.47 -1.56
CA GLY A 94 -16.45 -0.95 -1.53
C GLY A 94 -16.55 -1.60 -2.91
N LYS A 95 -16.03 -0.95 -3.96
CA LYS A 95 -16.01 -1.46 -5.35
C LYS A 95 -14.88 -2.45 -5.58
N LEU A 96 -13.81 -2.33 -4.80
CA LEU A 96 -12.65 -3.23 -4.81
C LEU A 96 -12.50 -3.82 -3.41
N ASN A 97 -12.50 -5.14 -3.31
CA ASN A 97 -12.13 -5.83 -2.08
C ASN A 97 -10.80 -6.55 -2.30
N PRO A 98 -9.67 -5.97 -1.86
CA PRO A 98 -8.36 -6.60 -1.97
C PRO A 98 -8.38 -7.99 -1.33
N GLN A 99 -7.81 -8.98 -2.03
CA GLN A 99 -7.65 -10.34 -1.50
C GLN A 99 -6.50 -10.34 -0.46
N VAL A 100 -6.75 -9.74 0.70
CA VAL A 100 -5.78 -9.63 1.81
C VAL A 100 -5.93 -10.77 2.82
N ASN A 101 -6.65 -11.83 2.46
CA ASN A 101 -6.91 -13.01 3.29
C ASN A 101 -5.70 -13.97 3.35
#